data_AF-A0A644SY55-F1
#
_entry.id   AF-A0A644SY55-F1
#
_cell.length_a   1.000
_cell.length_b   1.000
_cell.length_c   1.000
_cell.angle_alpha   90.00
_cell.angle_beta   90.00
_cell.angle_gamma   90.00
#
_symmetry.space_group_name_H-M   'P 1'
#
loop_
_entity.id
_entity.type
_entity.pdbx_description
1 polymer ?
#
loop_
_entity_poly.entity_id
_entity_poly.type
_entity_poly.pdbx_seq_one_letter_code
_entity_poly.pdbx_strand_id
1 'polypeptide(L)' 'MKKKSYPMWQEDCDEMGDMDEMSMKKGMMPQRMILAHAYVPWQYYDKAFSPQEALMKGTLFPELWGVYPIPE' A
#
# COMPACT_ATOMS: atom_id res chain seq x y z
N MET A 1 -16.59 0.24 37.80
CA MET A 1 -16.31 0.02 36.36
C MET A 1 -14.85 0.40 36.11
N LYS A 2 -14.01 -0.53 35.67
CA LYS A 2 -12.57 -0.28 35.40
C LYS A 2 -12.43 0.23 33.97
N LYS A 3 -11.91 1.45 33.80
CA LYS A 3 -11.56 2.01 32.48
C LYS A 3 -10.31 1.28 31.99
N LYS A 4 -10.34 0.74 30.78
CA LYS A 4 -9.16 0.15 30.14
C LYS A 4 -8.24 1.28 29.67
N SER A 5 -6.99 1.23 30.10
CA SER A 5 -5.91 2.11 29.65
C SER A 5 -5.31 1.52 28.39
N TYR A 6 -5.35 2.26 27.29
CA TYR A 6 -4.61 1.89 26.08
C TYR A 6 -3.25 2.60 26.11
N PRO A 7 -2.15 1.93 25.77
CA PRO A 7 -0.87 2.59 25.65
C PRO A 7 -0.92 3.55 24.45
N MET A 8 -0.85 4.83 24.77
CA MET A 8 -0.40 5.89 23.88
C MET A 8 1.00 5.49 23.44
N TRP A 9 1.17 5.13 22.16
CA TRP A 9 2.47 4.80 21.59
C TRP A 9 3.46 5.89 21.98
N GLN A 10 4.47 5.49 22.75
CA GLN A 10 5.44 6.38 23.38
C GLN A 10 6.13 7.21 22.31
N GLU A 11 5.96 8.52 22.44
CA GLU A 11 6.73 9.56 21.79
C GLU A 11 8.15 9.56 22.41
N ASP A 12 8.98 8.60 22.03
CA ASP A 12 10.42 8.65 22.28
C ASP A 12 11.11 9.05 20.97
N CYS A 13 10.81 10.26 20.51
CA CYS A 13 11.62 10.99 19.54
C CYS A 13 12.09 12.22 20.28
N ASP A 14 13.30 12.20 20.85
CA ASP A 14 14.21 13.35 20.98
C ASP A 14 15.31 13.07 22.01
N GLU A 15 16.28 12.21 21.66
CA GLU A 15 17.66 12.36 22.14
C GLU A 15 18.62 11.62 21.19
N MET A 16 19.16 12.32 20.19
CA MET A 16 20.22 11.81 19.33
C MET A 16 21.43 12.73 19.47
N GLY A 17 22.48 12.21 20.11
CA GLY A 17 23.73 12.91 20.38
C GLY A 17 24.49 13.34 19.13
N ASP A 18 25.36 14.32 19.34
CA ASP A 18 26.33 14.86 18.39
C ASP A 18 27.24 13.76 17.84
N MET A 19 27.10 13.42 16.56
CA MET A 19 28.00 12.50 15.86
C MET A 19 28.26 13.02 14.45
N ASP A 20 29.40 13.71 14.35
CA ASP A 20 30.24 14.02 13.21
C ASP A 20 29.66 13.99 11.78
N GLU A 21 29.81 15.16 11.17
CA GLU A 21 29.90 15.53 9.77
C GLU A 21 30.51 14.48 8.80
N MET A 22 29.72 13.48 8.40
CA MET A 22 30.00 12.70 7.18
C MET A 22 28.80 12.69 6.24
N SER A 23 28.74 13.72 5.38
CA SER A 23 28.37 13.70 3.96
C SER A 23 27.45 12.55 3.48
N MET A 24 26.30 12.36 4.10
CA MET A 24 25.15 11.76 3.42
C MET A 24 24.68 12.83 2.45
N LYS A 25 25.00 12.68 1.15
CA LYS A 25 24.38 13.50 0.09
C LYS A 25 22.87 13.36 0.26
N LYS A 26 22.29 14.37 0.90
CA LYS A 26 20.89 14.52 1.28
C LYS A 26 20.08 14.73 0.01
N GLY A 27 20.02 13.69 -0.82
CA GLY A 27 19.21 13.62 -2.02
C GLY A 27 17.74 13.50 -1.63
N MET A 28 17.15 14.64 -1.25
CA MET A 28 15.75 15.00 -1.47
C MET A 28 14.71 13.89 -1.27
N MET A 29 14.67 13.24 -0.11
CA MET A 29 13.41 12.62 0.30
C MET A 29 12.43 13.77 0.59
N PRO A 30 11.29 13.86 -0.11
CA PRO A 30 10.35 14.96 0.11
C PRO A 30 9.91 14.95 1.57
N GLN A 31 10.02 16.10 2.24
CA GLN A 31 9.66 16.27 3.66
C GLN A 31 8.20 15.89 3.98
N ARG A 32 7.38 15.71 2.93
CA ARG A 32 6.00 15.21 2.99
C ARG A 32 5.79 14.20 1.87
N MET A 33 6.13 12.95 2.14
CA MET A 33 5.83 11.86 1.22
C MET A 33 4.34 11.56 1.32
N ILE A 34 3.58 11.87 0.27
CA ILE A 34 2.17 11.54 0.21
C ILE A 34 2.09 10.05 -0.12
N LEU A 35 1.40 9.27 0.73
CA LEU A 35 1.09 7.88 0.41
C LEU A 35 0.20 7.86 -0.84
N ALA A 36 0.46 6.95 -1.76
CA ALA A 36 -0.41 6.77 -2.91
C ALA A 36 -1.83 6.44 -2.41
N HIS A 37 -2.80 7.28 -2.77
CA HIS A 37 -4.20 6.94 -2.53
C HIS A 37 -4.58 5.86 -3.55
N ALA A 38 -5.08 4.72 -3.08
CA ALA A 38 -5.63 3.71 -3.97
C ALA A 38 -6.88 4.30 -4.64
N TYR A 39 -6.73 4.74 -5.89
CA TYR A 39 -7.85 5.19 -6.70
C TYR A 39 -8.44 3.98 -7.44
N VAL A 40 -9.69 3.66 -7.12
CA VAL A 40 -10.45 2.63 -7.84
C VAL A 40 -11.55 3.35 -8.62
N PRO A 41 -11.46 3.42 -9.97
CA PRO A 41 -12.54 4.00 -10.77
C PRO A 41 -13.79 3.14 -10.72
N TRP A 42 -14.95 3.73 -11.04
CA TRP A 42 -16.15 2.95 -11.30
C TRP A 42 -15.91 2.06 -12.53
N GLN A 43 -16.16 0.77 -12.37
CA GLN A 43 -15.99 -0.22 -13.43
C GLN A 43 -17.31 -0.94 -13.68
N TYR A 44 -17.64 -1.12 -14.97
CA TYR A 44 -18.81 -1.86 -15.41
C TYR A 44 -18.33 -3.11 -16.15
N TYR A 45 -18.69 -4.28 -15.63
CA TYR A 45 -18.38 -5.57 -16.22
C TYR A 45 -19.68 -6.31 -16.52
N ASP A 46 -20.04 -6.36 -17.80
CA ASP A 46 -21.33 -6.91 -18.24
C ASP A 46 -21.28 -8.43 -18.47
N LYS A 47 -20.08 -9.00 -18.51
CA LYS A 47 -19.85 -10.43 -18.77
C LYS A 47 -19.21 -11.08 -17.56
N ALA A 48 -19.62 -12.31 -17.29
CA ALA A 48 -19.07 -13.13 -16.22
C ALA A 48 -18.76 -14.52 -16.75
N PHE A 49 -17.64 -15.09 -16.30
CA PHE A 49 -17.37 -16.51 -16.50
C PHE A 49 -18.35 -17.38 -15.69
N SER A 50 -18.48 -18.64 -16.08
CA SER A 50 -19.11 -19.63 -15.20
C SER A 50 -18.29 -19.80 -13.91
N PRO A 51 -18.90 -20.22 -12.78
CA PRO A 51 -18.19 -20.35 -11.51
C PRO A 51 -16.95 -21.24 -11.59
N GLN A 52 -17.02 -22.33 -12.36
CA GLN A 52 -15.89 -23.25 -12.56
C GLN A 52 -14.73 -22.56 -13.29
N GLU A 53 -15.01 -21.84 -14.37
CA GLU A 53 -13.99 -21.12 -15.12
C GLU A 53 -13.39 -19.95 -14.34
N ALA A 54 -14.24 -19.22 -13.60
CA ALA A 54 -13.80 -18.12 -12.76
C ALA A 54 -12.82 -18.60 -11.68
N LEU A 55 -13.09 -19.76 -11.09
CA LEU A 55 -12.19 -20.39 -10.12
C LEU A 55 -10.84 -20.77 -10.75
N MET A 56 -10.84 -21.31 -11.97
CA MET A 56 -9.61 -21.66 -12.68
C MET A 56 -8.78 -20.43 -13.07
N LYS A 57 -9.43 -19.32 -13.44
CA LYS A 57 -8.77 -18.08 -13.91
C LYS A 57 -8.46 -17.10 -12.78
N GLY A 58 -9.02 -17.29 -11.58
CA GLY A 58 -8.84 -16.35 -10.47
C GLY A 58 -9.50 -14.98 -10.69
N THR A 59 -10.41 -14.87 -11.65
CA THR A 59 -11.23 -13.68 -11.89
C THR A 59 -12.61 -14.08 -12.43
N LEU A 60 -13.65 -13.37 -11.99
CA LEU A 60 -15.02 -13.55 -12.51
C LEU A 60 -15.19 -12.87 -13.87
N PHE A 61 -14.47 -11.78 -14.09
CA PHE A 61 -14.66 -10.89 -15.24
C PHE A 61 -13.68 -11.27 -16.36
N PRO A 62 -14.18 -11.65 -17.55
CA PRO A 62 -13.34 -11.98 -18.70
C PRO A 62 -12.34 -10.90 -19.08
N GLU A 63 -12.73 -9.64 -18.94
CA GLU A 63 -11.95 -8.46 -19.28
C GLU A 63 -10.71 -8.29 -18.40
N LEU A 64 -10.63 -8.98 -17.26
CA LEU A 64 -9.49 -8.93 -16.33
C LEU A 64 -8.50 -10.08 -16.52
N TRP A 65 -8.82 -11.08 -17.35
CA TRP A 65 -7.96 -12.25 -17.53
C TRP A 65 -6.83 -11.97 -18.54
N GLY A 66 -5.58 -11.99 -18.09
CA GLY A 66 -4.39 -11.83 -18.95
C GLY A 66 -4.09 -10.39 -19.41
N VAL A 67 -4.66 -9.38 -18.75
CA VAL A 67 -4.50 -7.95 -19.14
C VAL A 67 -3.10 -7.42 -18.88
N TYR A 68 -2.44 -7.92 -17.85
CA TYR A 68 -1.12 -7.42 -17.44
C TYR A 68 -0.03 -8.39 -17.91
N PRO A 69 1.02 -7.89 -18.59
CA PRO A 69 2.17 -8.71 -18.91
C PRO A 69 2.83 -9.18 -17.60
N ILE A 70 3.32 -10.41 -17.60
CA ILE A 70 4.15 -10.91 -16.50
C ILE A 70 5.50 -10.19 -16.60
N PRO A 71 5.94 -9.45 -15.57
CA PRO A 71 7.27 -8.84 -15.56
C PRO A 71 8.36 -9.91 -15.68
N GLU A 72 9.44 -9.62 -16.41
CA GLU A 72 10.65 -10.48 -16.48
C GLU A 72 11.41 -10.56 -15.14
#